data_AF-A0A662RR33-F1
#
_entry.id   AF-A0A662RR33-F1
#
_cell.length_a   1.000
_cell.length_b   1.000
_cell.length_c   1.000
_cell.angle_alpha   90.00
_cell.angle_beta   90.00
_cell.angle_gamma   90.00
#
_symmetry.space_group_name_H-M   'P 1'
#
loop_
_entity.id
_entity.type
_entity.pdbx_description
1 polymer ?
#
loop_
_entity_poly.entity_id
_entity_poly.type
_entity_poly.pdbx_seq_one_letter_code
_entity_poly.pdbx_strand_id
1 'polypeptide(L)' 'MEEKGEAITFEDAMKRLESIVETLGEGNLSLEDSLKIFEEGMELCRFCNKKLDEAEYKVEKLMEREGGEISMEEFKVAE' A
#
# COMPACT_ATOMS: atom_id res chain seq x y z
N MET A 1 12.70 12.57 23.55
CA MET A 1 12.78 13.09 22.18
C MET A 1 13.38 11.98 21.34
N GLU A 2 12.54 11.21 20.67
CA GLU A 2 12.97 10.27 19.64
C GLU A 2 12.62 10.94 18.31
N GLU A 3 13.61 11.57 17.70
CA GLU A 3 13.58 11.93 16.27
C GLU A 3 13.76 10.63 15.49
N LYS A 4 12.67 9.83 15.38
CA LYS A 4 12.59 8.72 14.44
C LYS A 4 12.15 9.32 13.12
N GLY A 5 13.06 9.36 12.14
CA GLY A 5 12.71 9.65 10.75
C GLY A 5 11.46 8.86 10.39
N GLU A 6 10.39 9.57 10.11
CA GLU A 6 9.04 9.06 9.93
C GLU A 6 8.99 8.19 8.67
N ALA A 7 9.38 6.93 8.81
CA ALA A 7 8.98 5.93 7.84
C ALA A 7 7.46 5.82 7.92
N ILE A 8 6.78 6.27 6.86
CA ILE A 8 5.33 6.16 6.73
C ILE A 8 4.91 4.72 7.07
N THR A 9 3.89 4.57 7.92
CA THR A 9 3.34 3.26 8.25
C THR A 9 2.31 2.86 7.20
N PHE A 10 1.98 1.56 7.12
CA PHE A 10 0.91 1.11 6.22
C PHE A 10 -0.42 1.83 6.49
N GLU A 11 -0.77 1.98 7.77
CA GLU A 11 -1.99 2.68 8.19
C GLU A 11 -1.95 4.17 7.81
N ASP A 12 -0.79 4.82 7.93
CA ASP A 12 -0.63 6.22 7.55
C ASP A 12 -0.74 6.40 6.03
N ALA A 13 -0.10 5.53 5.24
CA ALA A 13 -0.22 5.51 3.79
C ALA A 13 -1.67 5.29 3.33
N MET A 14 -2.41 4.40 4.01
CA MET A 14 -3.82 4.16 3.74
C MET A 14 -4.67 5.41 4.01
N LYS A 15 -4.51 6.05 5.18
CA LYS A 15 -5.22 7.30 5.49
C LYS A 15 -4.91 8.41 4.48
N ARG A 16 -3.65 8.47 4.04
CA ARG A 16 -3.22 9.46 3.05
C ARG A 16 -3.86 9.20 1.69
N LEU A 17 -3.91 7.95 1.26
CA LEU A 17 -4.64 7.53 0.04
C LEU A 17 -6.12 7.91 0.10
N GLU A 18 -6.81 7.66 1.22
CA GLU A 18 -8.22 8.05 1.39
C GLU A 18 -8.40 9.56 1.24
N SER A 19 -7.52 10.35 1.86
CA SER A 19 -7.56 11.81 1.76
C SER A 19 -7.28 12.31 0.34
N ILE A 20 -6.37 11.66 -0.40
CA ILE A 20 -6.10 11.98 -1.81
C ILE A 20 -7.34 11.69 -2.68
N VAL A 21 -8.01 10.55 -2.46
CA VAL A 21 -9.22 10.19 -3.20
C VAL A 21 -10.35 11.17 -2.92
N GLU A 22 -10.54 11.57 -1.66
CA GLU A 22 -11.51 12.59 -1.27
C GLU A 22 -11.21 13.93 -1.98
N THR A 23 -9.96 14.38 -1.92
CA THR A 23 -9.54 15.65 -2.53
C THR A 23 -9.67 15.65 -4.06
N LEU A 24 -9.34 14.54 -4.73
CA LEU A 24 -9.56 14.36 -6.16
C LEU A 24 -11.06 14.35 -6.51
N GLY A 25 -11.89 13.75 -5.66
CA GLY A 25 -13.34 13.66 -5.83
C GLY A 25 -14.07 15.00 -5.65
N GLU A 26 -13.56 15.89 -4.79
CA GLU A 26 -14.10 17.23 -4.61
C GLU A 26 -13.95 18.13 -5.84
N GLY A 27 -12.99 17.83 -6.73
CA GLY A 27 -12.82 18.55 -8.00
C GLY A 27 -12.42 20.03 -7.87
N ASN A 28 -11.97 20.46 -6.68
CA ASN A 28 -11.57 21.84 -6.40
C ASN A 28 -10.08 22.13 -6.72
N LEU A 29 -9.38 21.16 -7.31
CA LEU A 29 -7.96 21.26 -7.63
C LEU A 29 -7.71 21.66 -9.08
N SER A 30 -6.61 22.36 -9.31
CA SER A 30 -6.10 22.58 -10.66
C SER A 30 -5.64 21.26 -11.27
N LEU A 31 -5.53 21.20 -12.61
CA LEU A 31 -5.02 20.02 -13.30
C LEU A 31 -3.60 19.64 -12.80
N GLU A 32 -2.75 20.64 -12.58
CA GLU A 32 -1.38 20.44 -12.11
C GLU A 32 -1.34 19.90 -10.67
N ASP A 33 -2.19 20.42 -9.78
CA ASP A 33 -2.26 19.92 -8.41
C ASP A 33 -2.86 18.51 -8.35
N SER A 34 -3.88 18.25 -9.17
CA SER A 34 -4.50 16.92 -9.31
C SER A 34 -3.48 15.87 -9.77
N LEU A 35 -2.60 16.23 -10.71
CA LEU A 35 -1.52 15.36 -11.17
C LEU A 35 -0.50 15.07 -10.06
N LYS A 36 -0.12 16.07 -9.26
CA LYS A 36 0.82 15.88 -8.14
C LYS A 36 0.28 14.93 -7.08
N ILE A 37 -0.96 15.15 -6.63
CA ILE A 37 -1.55 14.27 -5.60
C ILE A 37 -1.85 12.88 -6.15
N PHE A 38 -2.13 12.76 -7.45
CA PHE A 38 -2.27 11.46 -8.09
C PHE A 38 -0.95 10.69 -8.12
N GLU A 39 0.16 11.37 -8.41
CA GLU A 39 1.51 10.78 -8.37
C GLU A 39 1.85 10.34 -6.93
N GLU A 40 1.56 11.17 -5.93
CA GLU A 40 1.69 10.81 -4.51
C GLU A 40 0.86 9.57 -4.16
N GLY A 41 -0.40 9.52 -4.61
CA GLY A 41 -1.28 8.36 -4.42
C GLY A 41 -0.73 7.09 -5.05
N MET A 42 -0.15 7.18 -6.25
CA MET A 42 0.50 6.04 -6.92
C MET A 42 1.70 5.52 -6.11
N GLU A 43 2.52 6.41 -5.56
CA GLU A 43 3.66 6.01 -4.72
C GLU A 43 3.20 5.34 -3.43
N LEU A 44 2.18 5.88 -2.76
CA LEU A 44 1.59 5.29 -1.56
C LEU A 44 0.98 3.91 -1.84
N CYS A 45 0.31 3.76 -2.98
CA CYS A 45 -0.27 2.49 -3.39
C CYS A 45 0.82 1.42 -3.60
N ARG A 46 1.93 1.78 -4.25
CA ARG A 46 3.11 0.90 -4.39
C ARG A 46 3.72 0.54 -3.04
N PHE A 47 3.80 1.51 -2.13
CA PHE A 47 4.29 1.27 -0.77
C PHE A 47 3.41 0.26 -0.02
N CYS A 48 2.09 0.44 -0.05
CA CYS A 48 1.13 -0.47 0.57
C CYS A 48 1.23 -1.87 -0.02
N ASN A 49 1.28 -1.99 -1.35
CA ASN A 49 1.40 -3.27 -2.03
C ASN A 49 2.69 -4.02 -1.63
N LYS A 50 3.83 -3.31 -1.61
CA LYS A 50 5.10 -3.88 -1.15
C LYS A 50 5.03 -4.35 0.30
N LYS A 51 4.34 -3.61 1.18
CA LYS A 51 4.17 -4.01 2.58
C LYS A 51 3.32 -5.27 2.73
N LEU A 52 2.29 -5.42 1.90
CA LEU A 52 1.47 -6.63 1.86
C LEU A 52 2.28 -7.83 1.34
N ASP A 53 3.06 -7.65 0.29
CA ASP A 53 3.96 -8.67 -0.26
C ASP A 53 5.00 -9.15 0.78
N GLU A 54 5.64 -8.20 1.49
CA GLU A 54 6.55 -8.53 2.60
C GLU A 54 5.84 -9.32 3.72
N ALA A 55 4.58 -9.00 4.02
CA ALA A 55 3.80 -9.68 5.04
C ALA A 55 3.41 -11.09 4.59
N GLU A 56 2.95 -11.24 3.35
CA GLU A 56 2.59 -12.52 2.72
C GLU A 56 3.79 -13.47 2.73
N TYR A 57 4.94 -13.03 2.21
CA TYR A 57 6.17 -13.82 2.20
C TYR A 57 6.59 -14.27 3.62
N LYS A 58 6.37 -13.42 4.62
CA LYS A 58 6.71 -13.73 6.01
C LYS A 58 5.75 -14.77 6.60
N VAL A 59 4.47 -14.72 6.23
CA VAL A 59 3.47 -15.72 6.63
C VAL A 59 3.77 -17.05 5.95
N GLU A 60 4.04 -17.07 4.65
CA GLU A 60 4.42 -18.28 3.90
C GLU A 60 5.63 -18.96 4.55
N LYS A 61 6.70 -18.22 4.82
CA LYS A 61 7.92 -18.77 5.43
C LYS A 61 7.71 -19.32 6.85
N LEU A 62 6.73 -18.79 7.60
CA LEU A 62 6.35 -19.33 8.91
C LEU A 62 5.55 -20.63 8.74
N MET A 63 4.63 -20.69 7.78
CA MET A 63 3.82 -21.89 7.50
C MET A 63 4.64 -23.04 6.88
N GLU A 64 5.59 -22.73 6.00
CA GLU A 64 6.51 -23.70 5.39
C GLU A 64 7.38 -24.38 6.47
N ARG A 65 7.72 -23.65 7.54
CA ARG A 65 8.44 -24.18 8.72
C ARG A 65 7.60 -25.10 9.61
N GLU A 66 6.27 -24.96 9.59
CA GLU A 66 5.35 -25.85 10.32
C GLU A 66 4.94 -27.10 9.51
N GLY A 67 5.44 -27.27 8.28
CA GLY A 67 5.30 -28.51 7.51
C GLY A 67 4.01 -28.62 6.69
N GLY A 68 3.34 -27.51 6.39
CA GLY A 68 2.17 -27.47 5.51
C GLY A 68 2.57 -27.31 4.05
N GLU A 69 2.13 -28.24 3.20
CA GLU A 69 2.27 -28.22 1.74
C GLU A 69 1.54 -27.00 1.15
N ILE A 70 2.29 -26.00 0.65
CA ILE A 70 1.70 -24.83 0.00
C ILE A 70 1.54 -25.12 -1.50
N SER A 71 0.30 -25.35 -1.93
CA SER A 71 -0.07 -25.24 -3.35
C SER A 71 -0.39 -23.78 -3.64
N MET A 72 0.56 -23.09 -4.27
CA MET A 72 0.37 -21.74 -4.78
C MET A 72 -0.56 -21.81 -5.99
N GLU A 73 -1.87 -21.72 -5.77
CA GLU A 73 -2.75 -21.29 -6.84
C GLU A 73 -2.59 -19.78 -6.95
N GLU A 74 -1.98 -19.34 -8.06
CA GLU A 74 -1.84 -17.93 -8.41
C GLU A 74 -3.20 -17.23 -8.18
N PHE A 75 -3.24 -16.29 -7.23
CA PHE A 75 -4.43 -15.51 -6.95
C PHE A 75 -4.69 -14.61 -8.16
N LYS A 76 -5.43 -15.14 -9.15
CA LYS A 76 -5.91 -14.35 -10.29
C LYS A 76 -6.92 -13.36 -9.76
N VAL A 77 -6.47 -12.12 -9.56
CA VAL A 77 -7.37 -10.97 -9.44
C VAL A 77 -8.14 -10.90 -10.76
N ALA A 78 -9.40 -11.31 -10.72
CA ALA A 78 -10.30 -11.17 -11.85
C ALA A 78 -10.56 -9.67 -12.06
N GLU A 79 -10.21 -9.21 -13.26
CA GLU A 79 -10.48 -7.86 -13.78
C GLU A 79 -11.99 -7.55 -13.83
#